data_AF-A0A125RIU7-F1
#
_entry.id   AF-A0A125RIU7-F1
#
_cell.length_a   1.000
_cell.length_b   1.000
_cell.length_c   1.000
_cell.angle_alpha   90.00
_cell.angle_beta   90.00
_cell.angle_gamma   90.00
#
_symmetry.space_group_name_H-M   'P 1'
#
loop_
_entity.id
_entity.type
_entity.pdbx_description
1 polymer ?
#
loop_
_entity_poly.entity_id
_entity_poly.type
_entity_poly.pdbx_seq_one_letter_code
_entity_poly.pdbx_strand_id
1 'polypeptide(L)'
;ISPDGKTGAIINDSVGSINRTVDFVDLGSGKITETRAINGSANLRGIQYTPDGAFVLVTMEQPKNWLPVCEAENAQIFSNNVAMLETKPGGKVGCLPLDEHNNYDGNP
;
A
#
# COMPACT_ATOMS: atom_id res chain seq x y z
N ILE A 1 -7.21 12.59 5.47
CA ILE A 1 -6.99 14.03 5.16
C ILE A 1 -5.63 14.41 5.74
N SER A 2 -4.84 15.21 5.03
CA SER A 2 -3.53 15.69 5.47
C SER A 2 -3.66 16.61 6.71
N PRO A 3 -2.62 16.72 7.55
CA PRO A 3 -2.66 17.59 8.74
C PRO A 3 -2.94 19.07 8.45
N ASP A 4 -2.56 19.56 7.26
CA ASP A 4 -2.84 20.93 6.82
C ASP A 4 -4.25 21.12 6.21
N GLY A 5 -5.01 20.03 6.07
CA GLY A 5 -6.38 20.04 5.54
C GLY A 5 -6.51 20.27 4.04
N LYS A 6 -5.41 20.28 3.27
CA LYS A 6 -5.43 20.62 1.84
C LYS A 6 -5.51 19.42 0.91
N THR A 7 -5.03 18.27 1.35
CA THR A 7 -4.91 17.07 0.52
C THR A 7 -5.66 15.88 1.13
N GLY A 8 -6.42 15.17 0.31
CA GLY A 8 -6.99 13.86 0.61
C GLY A 8 -6.10 12.75 0.05
N ALA A 9 -5.96 11.65 0.77
CA ALA A 9 -5.45 10.39 0.22
C ALA A 9 -6.57 9.36 0.33
N ILE A 10 -6.88 8.69 -0.78
CA ILE A 10 -8.02 7.76 -0.89
C ILE A 10 -7.50 6.42 -1.38
N ILE A 11 -7.79 5.35 -0.67
CA ILE A 11 -7.48 3.99 -1.11
C ILE A 11 -8.51 3.51 -2.14
N ASN A 12 -8.02 2.95 -3.24
CA ASN A 12 -8.84 2.37 -4.29
C ASN A 12 -8.65 0.85 -4.29
N ASP A 13 -9.50 0.17 -3.52
CA ASP A 13 -9.47 -1.28 -3.36
C ASP A 13 -10.19 -2.00 -4.52
N SER A 14 -9.61 -1.93 -5.72
CA SER A 14 -10.24 -2.43 -6.95
C SER A 14 -10.27 -3.96 -7.05
N VAL A 15 -11.47 -4.54 -7.05
CA VAL A 15 -11.69 -5.98 -7.27
C VAL A 15 -11.15 -6.41 -8.64
N GLY A 16 -10.45 -7.55 -8.68
CA GLY A 16 -9.87 -8.10 -9.91
C GLY A 16 -8.55 -7.45 -10.36
N SER A 17 -8.04 -6.47 -9.62
CA SER A 17 -6.70 -5.90 -9.87
C SER A 17 -5.68 -6.42 -8.87
N ILE A 18 -4.50 -6.78 -9.39
CA ILE A 18 -3.30 -7.06 -8.58
C ILE A 18 -2.49 -5.80 -8.25
N ASN A 19 -2.82 -4.67 -8.89
CA ASN A 19 -2.18 -3.37 -8.64
C ASN A 19 -3.28 -2.38 -8.22
N ARG A 20 -3.45 -2.22 -6.91
CA ARG A 20 -4.42 -1.29 -6.33
C ARG A 20 -3.76 0.06 -6.12
N THR A 21 -4.54 1.13 -5.99
CA THR A 21 -3.99 2.50 -6.05
C THR A 21 -4.39 3.35 -4.84
N VAL A 22 -3.67 4.45 -4.67
CA VAL A 22 -4.02 5.57 -3.81
C VAL A 22 -4.13 6.82 -4.66
N ASP A 23 -5.26 7.51 -4.58
CA ASP A 23 -5.43 8.83 -5.18
C ASP A 23 -5.09 9.92 -4.19
N PHE A 24 -4.29 10.88 -4.63
CA PHE A 24 -4.08 12.15 -3.96
C PHE A 24 -5.01 13.19 -4.57
N VAL A 25 -5.79 13.85 -3.72
CA VAL A 25 -6.86 14.78 -4.12
C VAL A 25 -6.58 16.15 -3.51
N ASP A 26 -6.61 17.19 -4.33
CA ASP A 26 -6.67 18.57 -3.84
C ASP A 26 -8.09 18.86 -3.33
N LEU A 27 -8.23 19.14 -2.03
CA LEU A 27 -9.54 19.29 -1.40
C LEU A 27 -10.21 20.63 -1.72
N GLY A 28 -9.45 21.64 -2.13
CA GLY A 28 -10.01 22.93 -2.55
C GLY A 28 -10.75 22.85 -3.88
N SER A 29 -10.19 22.10 -4.84
CA SER A 29 -10.77 21.91 -6.18
C SER A 29 -11.54 20.60 -6.37
N GLY A 30 -11.37 19.64 -5.46
CA GLY A 30 -11.96 18.30 -5.56
C GLY A 30 -11.35 17.43 -6.66
N LYS A 31 -10.17 17.79 -7.19
CA LYS A 31 -9.54 17.09 -8.31
C LYS A 31 -8.45 16.14 -7.81
N ILE A 32 -8.35 14.98 -8.47
CA ILE A 32 -7.21 14.08 -8.32
C ILE A 32 -5.98 14.78 -8.92
N THR A 33 -4.93 14.94 -8.12
CA THR A 33 -3.65 15.50 -8.53
C THR A 33 -2.67 14.41 -8.95
N GLU A 34 -2.78 13.21 -8.37
CA GLU A 34 -1.91 12.08 -8.65
C GLU A 34 -2.60 10.76 -8.26
N THR A 35 -2.43 9.72 -9.06
CA THR A 35 -2.79 8.34 -8.71
C THR A 35 -1.52 7.52 -8.63
N ARG A 36 -1.26 6.87 -7.49
CA ARG A 36 -0.08 6.01 -7.30
C ARG A 36 -0.47 4.57 -7.06
N ALA A 37 0.17 3.66 -7.78
CA ALA A 37 -0.03 2.22 -7.62
C ALA A 37 0.81 1.66 -6.46
N ILE A 38 0.20 0.74 -5.71
CA ILE A 38 0.87 -0.18 -4.80
C ILE A 38 0.88 -1.53 -5.53
N ASN A 39 2.00 -1.88 -6.15
CA ASN A 39 2.07 -3.07 -7.00
C ASN A 39 1.98 -4.37 -6.18
N GLY A 40 1.25 -5.35 -6.72
CA GLY A 40 1.08 -6.65 -6.06
C GLY A 40 0.27 -6.60 -4.76
N SER A 41 -0.67 -5.65 -4.63
CA SER A 41 -1.43 -5.42 -3.39
C SER A 41 -2.86 -5.95 -3.46
N ALA A 42 -3.40 -6.32 -2.29
CA ALA A 42 -4.78 -6.69 -2.09
C ALA A 42 -5.33 -6.15 -0.77
N ASN A 43 -6.66 -6.07 -0.67
CA ASN A 43 -7.39 -5.86 0.58
C ASN A 43 -6.91 -4.63 1.37
N LEU A 44 -6.83 -3.46 0.72
CA LEU A 44 -6.49 -2.20 1.39
C LEU A 44 -7.61 -1.84 2.36
N ARG A 45 -7.34 -1.74 3.67
CA ARG A 45 -8.39 -1.53 4.71
C ARG A 45 -8.31 -0.21 5.46
N GLY A 46 -7.12 0.35 5.63
CA GLY A 46 -6.91 1.58 6.39
C GLY A 46 -5.89 2.46 5.71
N ILE A 47 -6.03 3.77 5.91
CA ILE A 47 -5.08 4.77 5.42
C ILE A 47 -4.93 5.88 6.44
N GLN A 48 -3.69 6.28 6.76
CA GLN A 48 -3.43 7.33 7.75
C GLN A 48 -2.21 8.17 7.36
N TYR A 49 -2.34 9.50 7.47
CA TYR A 49 -1.21 10.42 7.32
C TYR A 49 -0.33 10.41 8.57
N THR A 50 0.97 10.60 8.38
CA THR A 50 1.87 10.97 9.49
C THR A 50 1.54 12.37 10.02
N PRO A 51 1.84 12.70 11.29
CA PRO A 51 1.54 14.01 11.87
C PRO A 51 2.18 15.20 11.14
N ASP A 52 3.35 14.99 10.53
CA ASP A 52 4.05 15.98 9.69
C ASP A 52 3.51 16.05 8.25
N GLY A 53 2.62 15.14 7.87
CA GLY A 53 2.05 15.04 6.54
C GLY A 53 3.02 14.54 5.46
N ALA A 54 4.24 14.11 5.81
CA ALA A 54 5.26 13.69 4.86
C ALA A 54 4.99 12.31 4.24
N PHE A 55 4.22 11.46 4.94
CA PHE A 55 3.86 10.13 4.49
C PHE A 55 2.38 9.83 4.69
N VAL A 56 1.92 8.84 3.93
CA VAL A 56 0.67 8.14 4.18
C VAL A 56 0.93 6.64 4.25
N LEU A 57 0.37 5.99 5.26
CA LEU A 57 0.50 4.55 5.51
C LEU A 57 -0.81 3.84 5.16
N VAL A 58 -0.72 2.69 4.50
CA VAL A 58 -1.86 1.88 4.07
C VAL A 58 -1.69 0.44 4.56
N THR A 59 -2.67 -0.10 5.27
CA THR A 59 -2.70 -1.52 5.65
C THR A 59 -3.23 -2.37 4.50
N MET A 60 -2.50 -3.42 4.13
CA MET A 60 -2.81 -4.25 2.96
C MET A 60 -2.28 -5.69 3.11
N GLU A 61 -2.63 -6.54 2.16
CA GLU A 61 -1.99 -7.84 1.91
C GLU A 61 -1.18 -7.79 0.61
N GLN A 62 -0.15 -8.62 0.49
CA GLN A 62 0.64 -8.78 -0.74
C GLN A 62 0.56 -10.22 -1.28
N PRO A 63 -0.42 -10.55 -2.13
CA PRO A 63 -0.52 -11.87 -2.75
C PRO A 63 0.66 -12.17 -3.69
N LYS A 64 0.94 -13.46 -3.89
CA LYS A 64 1.86 -13.96 -4.93
C LYS A 64 1.08 -14.79 -5.95
N ASN A 65 0.19 -14.13 -6.66
CA ASN A 65 -0.79 -14.75 -7.56
C ASN A 65 -0.20 -15.53 -8.75
N TRP A 66 1.11 -15.41 -9.00
CA TRP A 66 1.83 -16.13 -10.06
C TRP A 66 2.66 -17.30 -9.55
N LEU A 67 2.74 -17.51 -8.23
CA LEU A 67 3.37 -18.70 -7.66
C LEU A 67 2.32 -19.80 -7.48
N PRO A 68 2.68 -21.07 -7.69
CA PRO A 68 1.81 -22.17 -7.31
C PRO A 68 1.61 -22.17 -5.79
N VAL A 69 0.44 -22.62 -5.34
CA VAL A 69 0.17 -22.85 -3.93
C VAL A 69 0.82 -24.18 -3.54
N CYS A 70 1.98 -24.13 -2.90
CA CYS A 70 2.70 -25.32 -2.47
C CYS A 70 2.82 -25.40 -0.95
N GLU A 71 3.20 -24.29 -0.31
CA GLU A 71 3.55 -24.21 1.10
C GLU A 71 2.91 -22.97 1.74
N ALA A 72 2.75 -22.99 3.06
CA ALA A 72 2.22 -21.85 3.82
C ALA A 72 3.33 -20.92 4.34
N GLU A 73 4.55 -21.43 4.35
CA GLU A 73 5.75 -20.81 4.90
C GLU A 73 6.27 -19.68 4.01
N ASN A 74 6.97 -18.73 4.63
CA ASN A 74 7.70 -17.64 3.97
C ASN A 74 6.82 -16.80 3.02
N ALA A 75 5.54 -16.68 3.37
CA ALA A 75 4.55 -15.85 2.69
C ALA A 75 4.48 -16.18 1.20
N GLN A 76 4.65 -17.47 0.87
CA GLN A 76 4.57 -17.94 -0.51
C GLN A 76 3.25 -17.52 -1.14
N ILE A 77 2.15 -17.50 -0.35
CA ILE A 77 0.82 -17.18 -0.86
C ILE A 77 0.44 -15.72 -0.55
N PHE A 78 0.49 -15.35 0.73
CA PHE A 78 0.16 -14.01 1.22
C PHE A 78 1.17 -13.58 2.29
N SER A 79 1.53 -12.31 2.25
CA SER A 79 2.09 -11.57 3.39
C SER A 79 1.11 -10.47 3.79
N ASN A 80 1.07 -10.14 5.07
CA ASN A 80 0.40 -8.95 5.59
C ASN A 80 1.40 -7.81 5.63
N ASN A 81 1.03 -6.62 5.16
CA ASN A 81 2.00 -5.54 4.97
C ASN A 81 1.42 -4.16 5.30
N VAL A 82 2.34 -3.21 5.45
CA VAL A 82 2.05 -1.78 5.39
C VAL A 82 2.78 -1.18 4.20
N ALA A 83 2.05 -0.47 3.35
CA ALA A 83 2.63 0.39 2.32
C ALA A 83 2.80 1.81 2.88
N MET A 84 3.95 2.42 2.65
CA MET A 84 4.27 3.80 3.01
C MET A 84 4.54 4.59 1.73
N LEU A 85 3.76 5.66 1.52
CA LEU A 85 3.87 6.52 0.35
C LEU A 85 4.33 7.92 0.79
N GLU A 86 5.41 8.43 0.20
CA GLU A 86 5.83 9.83 0.40
C GLU A 86 4.79 10.78 -0.21
N THR A 87 4.30 11.79 0.50
CA THR A 87 3.17 12.62 0.00
C THR A 87 3.58 13.65 -1.04
N LYS A 88 4.87 13.94 -1.19
CA LYS A 88 5.39 14.83 -2.24
C LYS A 88 5.05 14.29 -3.65
N PRO A 89 4.89 15.16 -4.66
CA PRO A 89 4.64 14.73 -6.05
C PRO A 89 5.70 13.74 -6.54
N GLY A 90 5.28 12.63 -7.15
CA GLY A 90 6.18 11.58 -7.61
C GLY A 90 6.92 10.85 -6.47
N GLY A 91 6.40 10.95 -5.25
CA GLY A 91 6.97 10.34 -4.06
C GLY A 91 7.01 8.81 -4.13
N LYS A 92 8.01 8.23 -3.47
CA LYS A 92 8.23 6.78 -3.46
C LYS A 92 7.09 6.03 -2.77
N VAL A 93 6.94 4.76 -3.14
CA VAL A 93 6.09 3.77 -2.48
C VAL A 93 7.00 2.67 -1.95
N GLY A 94 7.00 2.43 -0.64
CA GLY A 94 7.71 1.33 0.00
C GLY A 94 6.73 0.40 0.70
N CYS A 95 6.93 -0.91 0.59
CA CYS A 95 6.11 -1.92 1.27
C CYS A 95 6.94 -2.65 2.31
N LEU A 96 6.43 -2.75 3.53
CA LEU A 96 7.04 -3.46 4.65
C LEU A 96 6.14 -4.64 5.03
N PRO A 97 6.61 -5.90 4.99
CA PRO A 97 5.88 -7.02 5.58
C PRO A 97 5.71 -6.81 7.09
N LEU A 98 4.62 -7.29 7.67
CA LEU A 98 4.34 -7.28 9.10
C LEU A 98 4.50 -8.67 9.72
N ASP A 99 4.33 -9.72 8.92
CA ASP A 99 4.59 -11.11 9.26
C ASP A 99 5.97 -11.56 8.75
N GLU A 100 6.46 -12.66 9.33
CA GLU A 100 7.65 -13.40 8.88
C GLU A 100 9.00 -12.65 8.87
N HIS A 101 9.17 -11.67 9.76
CA HIS A 101 10.40 -10.88 9.90
C HIS A 101 11.69 -11.69 10.19
N ASN A 102 11.58 -12.98 10.54
CA ASN A 102 12.69 -13.77 11.10
C ASN A 102 13.09 -15.04 10.33
N ASN A 103 12.55 -15.33 9.13
CA ASN A 103 12.99 -16.52 8.37
C ASN A 103 12.89 -16.33 6.85
N TYR A 104 13.49 -15.25 6.34
CA TYR A 104 13.38 -14.84 4.93
C TYR A 104 14.10 -15.75 3.92
N ASP A 105 14.70 -16.86 4.34
CA ASP A 105 15.16 -17.89 3.42
C ASP A 105 14.22 -19.10 3.44
N GLY A 106 13.37 -19.16 2.42
CA GLY A 106 12.86 -20.42 1.89
C GLY A 106 13.96 -21.27 1.25
N ASN A 107 15.13 -21.35 1.88
CA ASN A 107 16.09 -22.39 1.60
C ASN A 107 15.66 -23.63 2.41
N PRO A 108 15.39 -24.77 1.77
CA PRO A 108 15.46 -26.05 2.47
C PRO A 108 16.87 -26.31 3.05
#